data_AF-A0A8J3DAR9-F1
#
_entry.id   AF-A0A8J3DAR9-F1
#
_cell.length_a   1.000
_cell.length_b   1.000
_cell.length_c   1.000
_cell.angle_alpha   90.00
_cell.angle_beta   90.00
_cell.angle_gamma   90.00
#
_symmetry.space_group_name_H-M   'P 1'
#
loop_
_entity.id
_entity.type
_entity.pdbx_description
1 polymer ?
#
loop_
_entity_poly.entity_id
_entity_poly.type
_entity_poly.pdbx_seq_one_letter_code
_entity_poly.pdbx_strand_id
1 'polypeptide(L)'
;MRAILRSLADDDADDSAPDVWLTHLETGWTLAVFSSGLLQLEADATKEPLRELKGDFDIALELWTILAEGDIARLLKANWREVE
;
A
#
# COMPACT_ATOMS: atom_id res chain seq x y z
N MET A 1 -9.89 0.21 -8.86
CA MET A 1 -8.73 0.82 -8.20
C MET A 1 -8.87 2.32 -8.04
N ARG A 2 -8.93 3.14 -9.10
CA ARG A 2 -9.00 4.62 -8.99
C ARG A 2 -10.14 5.18 -8.13
N ALA A 3 -11.34 4.59 -8.19
CA ALA A 3 -12.48 5.05 -7.39
C ALA A 3 -12.31 4.77 -5.88
N ILE A 4 -11.64 3.68 -5.52
CA ILE A 4 -11.39 3.27 -4.12
C ILE A 4 -10.35 4.20 -3.49
N LEU A 5 -9.28 4.51 -4.21
CA LEU A 5 -8.29 5.47 -3.73
C LEU A 5 -8.85 6.91 -3.67
N ARG A 6 -9.89 7.23 -4.45
CA ARG A 6 -10.51 8.56 -4.44
C ARG A 6 -11.43 8.78 -3.24
N SER A 7 -11.93 7.72 -2.62
CA SER A 7 -12.69 7.86 -1.37
C SER A 7 -11.81 8.25 -0.18
N LEU A 8 -10.48 8.27 -0.35
CA LEU A 8 -9.51 8.76 0.64
C LEU A 8 -9.46 10.29 0.77
N ALA A 9 -10.08 11.02 -0.17
CA ALA A 9 -10.08 12.48 -0.17
C ALA A 9 -11.14 13.11 0.74
N ASP A 10 -11.84 12.31 1.55
CA ASP A 10 -12.77 12.80 2.58
C ASP A 10 -11.99 13.19 3.85
N ASP A 11 -12.16 14.43 4.29
CA ASP A 11 -11.38 15.16 5.30
C ASP A 11 -11.54 14.62 6.75
N ASP A 12 -12.35 13.57 6.96
CA ASP A 12 -12.71 12.98 8.27
C ASP A 12 -11.89 11.72 8.61
N ALA A 13 -10.74 11.53 7.94
CA ALA A 13 -9.97 10.30 8.05
C ALA A 13 -9.05 10.30 9.28
N ASP A 14 -9.16 9.22 10.07
CA ASP A 14 -8.33 8.94 11.24
C ASP A 14 -7.10 8.12 10.81
N ASP A 15 -5.89 8.67 11.02
CA ASP A 15 -4.61 8.01 10.73
C ASP A 15 -4.35 6.76 11.60
N SER A 16 -5.25 6.40 12.52
CA SER A 16 -5.13 5.22 13.37
C SER A 16 -5.36 3.89 12.65
N ALA A 17 -5.97 3.89 11.46
CA ALA A 17 -6.23 2.69 10.67
C ALA A 17 -6.07 2.95 9.15
N PRO A 18 -5.70 1.94 8.35
CA PRO A 18 -5.63 2.10 6.91
C PRO A 18 -7.03 2.28 6.35
N ASP A 19 -7.22 3.34 5.58
CA ASP A 19 -8.50 3.66 4.96
C ASP A 19 -8.87 2.65 3.86
N VAL A 20 -7.88 2.16 3.10
CA VAL A 20 -8.06 1.12 2.08
C VAL A 20 -6.84 0.21 1.96
N TRP A 21 -7.04 -1.05 1.60
CA TRP A 21 -5.95 -1.98 1.33
C TRP A 21 -6.24 -2.89 0.13
N LEU A 22 -5.17 -3.39 -0.48
CA LEU A 22 -5.21 -4.40 -1.54
C LEU A 22 -4.33 -5.57 -1.14
N THR A 23 -4.90 -6.77 -1.12
CA THR A 23 -4.15 -8.01 -0.87
C THR A 23 -4.09 -8.85 -2.14
N HIS A 24 -2.89 -9.21 -2.57
CA HIS A 24 -2.69 -10.16 -3.66
C HIS A 24 -2.53 -11.57 -3.09
N LEU A 25 -3.62 -12.37 -3.17
CA LEU A 25 -3.75 -13.64 -2.47
C LEU A 25 -2.69 -14.69 -2.88
N GLU A 26 -2.23 -14.70 -4.13
CA GLU A 26 -1.25 -15.69 -4.59
C GLU A 26 0.15 -15.44 -4.01
N THR A 27 0.50 -14.17 -3.78
CA THR A 27 1.82 -13.79 -3.24
C THR A 27 1.76 -13.55 -1.74
N GLY A 28 0.57 -13.31 -1.17
CA GLY A 28 0.37 -13.01 0.25
C GLY A 28 0.79 -11.60 0.66
N TRP A 29 0.98 -10.69 -0.30
CA TRP A 29 1.35 -9.30 -0.04
C TRP A 29 0.12 -8.41 0.05
N THR A 30 0.13 -7.52 1.04
CA THR A 30 -0.91 -6.52 1.28
C THR A 30 -0.31 -5.13 1.22
N LEU A 31 -0.93 -4.24 0.45
CA LEU A 31 -0.58 -2.81 0.37
C LEU A 31 -1.75 -1.97 0.86
N ALA A 32 -1.57 -1.42 2.05
CA ALA A 32 -2.48 -0.49 2.71
C ALA A 32 -2.14 0.96 2.36
N VAL A 33 -3.16 1.80 2.23
CA VAL A 33 -3.06 3.22 1.90
C VAL A 33 -3.89 4.01 2.91
N PHE A 34 -3.25 5.01 3.49
CA PHE A 34 -3.84 5.94 4.44
C PHE A 34 -4.12 7.27 3.74
N SER A 35 -5.15 7.97 4.19
CA SER A 35 -5.55 9.32 3.76
C SER A 35 -4.44 10.36 3.89
N SER A 36 -3.53 10.21 4.86
CA SER A 36 -2.32 11.03 5.00
C SER A 36 -1.28 10.83 3.89
N GLY A 37 -1.51 9.90 2.97
CA GLY A 37 -0.55 9.51 1.92
C GLY A 37 0.54 8.57 2.43
N LEU A 38 0.37 7.99 3.61
CA LEU A 38 1.20 6.87 4.05
C LEU A 38 0.75 5.59 3.31
N LEU A 39 1.72 4.81 2.87
CA LEU A 39 1.54 3.48 2.32
C LEU A 39 2.28 2.48 3.18
N GLN A 40 1.63 1.38 3.51
CA GLN A 40 2.20 0.27 4.27
C GLN A 40 2.14 -1.00 3.44
N LEU A 41 3.29 -1.65 3.28
CA LEU A 41 3.45 -2.89 2.58
C LEU A 41 3.87 -3.97 3.58
N GLU A 42 3.07 -5.02 3.64
CA GLU A 42 3.29 -6.18 4.51
C GLU A 42 3.11 -7.49 3.72
N ALA A 43 3.69 -8.57 4.24
CA ALA A 43 3.56 -9.89 3.67
C ALA A 43 3.10 -10.87 4.76
N ASP A 44 1.87 -11.36 4.64
CA ASP A 44 1.24 -12.18 5.68
C ASP A 44 1.96 -13.50 5.93
N ALA A 45 2.58 -14.06 4.87
CA ALA A 45 3.17 -15.40 4.89
C ALA A 45 4.67 -15.41 5.24
N THR A 46 5.35 -14.29 5.12
CA THR A 46 6.79 -14.18 5.28
C THR A 46 7.06 -13.20 6.39
N LYS A 47 7.92 -13.53 7.36
CA LYS A 47 8.35 -12.63 8.44
C LYS A 47 9.18 -11.43 7.95
N GLU A 48 8.83 -10.89 6.79
CA GLU A 48 9.37 -9.67 6.22
C GLU A 48 9.02 -8.49 7.14
N PRO A 49 9.92 -7.52 7.27
CA PRO A 49 9.64 -6.31 8.02
C PRO A 49 8.51 -5.52 7.33
N LEU A 50 7.74 -4.79 8.13
CA LEU A 50 6.78 -3.82 7.61
C LEU A 50 7.55 -2.75 6.83
N ARG A 51 7.03 -2.36 5.67
CA ARG A 51 7.65 -1.36 4.80
C ARG A 51 6.71 -0.18 4.65
N GLU A 52 7.23 1.02 4.80
CA GLU A 52 6.48 2.26 4.68
C GLU A 52 7.00 3.15 3.57
N LEU A 53 6.09 3.83 2.88
CA LEU A 53 6.43 4.83 1.87
C LEU A 53 5.41 5.97 1.97
N LYS A 54 5.88 7.22 1.85
CA LYS A 54 4.98 8.36 1.65
C LYS A 54 4.80 8.62 0.17
N GLY A 55 3.56 8.67 -0.28
CA GLY A 55 3.20 8.88 -1.68
C GLY A 55 1.90 9.63 -1.81
N ASP A 56 1.72 10.26 -2.96
CA ASP A 56 0.43 10.80 -3.35
C ASP A 56 -0.47 9.71 -3.94
N PHE A 57 -1.68 10.10 -4.36
CA PHE A 57 -2.64 9.22 -5.01
C PHE A 57 -2.06 8.49 -6.23
N ASP A 58 -1.23 9.16 -7.03
CA ASP A 58 -0.70 8.57 -8.26
C ASP A 58 0.34 7.48 -7.95
N ILE A 59 1.19 7.72 -6.94
CA ILE A 59 2.10 6.71 -6.41
C ILE A 59 1.32 5.51 -5.84
N ALA A 60 0.27 5.77 -5.06
CA ALA A 60 -0.56 4.71 -4.50
C ALA A 60 -1.21 3.85 -5.58
N LEU A 61 -1.75 4.49 -6.63
CA LEU A 61 -2.36 3.81 -7.75
C LEU A 61 -1.34 2.98 -8.56
N GLU A 62 -0.14 3.51 -8.77
CA GLU A 62 0.93 2.78 -9.44
C GLU A 62 1.30 1.51 -8.66
N LEU A 63 1.58 1.65 -7.37
CA LEU A 63 1.99 0.52 -6.53
C LEU A 63 0.88 -0.52 -6.37
N TRP A 64 -0.39 -0.09 -6.28
CA TRP A 64 -1.54 -1.00 -6.33
C TRP A 64 -1.64 -1.77 -7.65
N THR A 65 -1.37 -1.10 -8.77
CA THR A 65 -1.39 -1.76 -10.09
C THR A 65 -0.29 -2.81 -10.17
N ILE A 66 0.93 -2.49 -9.70
CA ILE A 66 2.05 -3.42 -9.66
C ILE A 66 1.73 -4.63 -8.76
N LEU A 67 1.12 -4.41 -7.59
CA LEU A 67 0.70 -5.49 -6.70
C LEU A 67 -0.39 -6.36 -7.33
N ALA A 68 -1.37 -5.76 -8.01
CA ALA A 68 -2.44 -6.49 -8.69
C ALA A 68 -1.92 -7.35 -9.85
N GLU A 69 -0.79 -6.99 -10.46
CA GLU A 69 -0.09 -7.79 -11.48
C GLU A 69 0.78 -8.91 -10.87
N GLY A 70 0.93 -8.94 -9.54
CA GLY A 70 1.77 -9.90 -8.84
C GLY A 70 3.28 -9.63 -8.96
N ASP A 71 3.70 -8.47 -9.48
CA ASP A 71 5.12 -8.12 -9.67
C ASP A 71 5.74 -7.57 -8.38
N ILE A 72 5.94 -8.45 -7.39
CA ILE A 72 6.52 -8.12 -6.08
C ILE A 72 7.95 -7.59 -6.23
N ALA A 73 8.72 -8.13 -7.20
CA ALA A 73 10.09 -7.69 -7.43
C ALA A 73 10.16 -6.22 -7.88
N ARG A 74 9.19 -5.76 -8.68
CA ARG A 74 9.05 -4.34 -9.01
C ARG A 74 8.50 -3.52 -7.84
N LEU A 75 7.53 -4.06 -7.10
CA LEU A 75 6.95 -3.40 -5.94
C LEU A 75 8.02 -3.04 -4.90
N LEU A 76 8.91 -3.99 -4.60
CA LEU A 76 10.00 -3.83 -3.62
C LEU A 76 11.13 -2.90 -4.07
N LYS A 77 11.19 -2.50 -5.36
CA LYS A 77 12.18 -1.53 -5.86
C LYS A 77 11.82 -0.08 -5.56
N ALA A 78 10.62 0.19 -5.07
CA ALA A 78 10.26 1.54 -4.62
C ALA A 78 11.08 1.94 -3.38
N ASN A 79 11.09 3.22 -3.06
CA ASN A 79 11.91 3.79 -1.98
C ASN A 79 11.30 3.56 -0.59
N TRP A 80 11.04 2.30 -0.25
CA TRP A 80 10.47 1.90 1.03
C TRP A 80 11.44 2.17 2.19
N ARG A 81 10.88 2.54 3.33
CA ARG A 81 11.54 2.54 4.63
C ARG A 81 11.08 1.32 5.40
N GLU A 82 12.00 0.44 5.79
CA GLU A 82 11.69 -0.66 6.69
C GLU A 82 11.41 -0.13 8.10
N VAL A 83 10.39 -0.67 8.75
CA VAL A 83 9.97 -0.36 10.12
C VAL A 83 10.22 -1.61 10.95
N GLU A 84 11.06 -1.48 11.98
CA GLU A 84 11.38 -2.53 12.94
C GLU A 84 10.27 -2.74 13.99
#